data_AF-A0A1T5HC44-F1
#
_entry.id   AF-A0A1T5HC44-F1
#
_cell.length_a   1.000
_cell.length_b   1.000
_cell.length_c   1.000
_cell.angle_alpha   90.00
_cell.angle_beta   90.00
_cell.angle_gamma   90.00
#
_symmetry.space_group_name_H-M   'P 1'
#
loop_
_entity.id
_entity.type
_entity.pdbx_description
1 polymer ?
#
loop_
_entity_poly.entity_id
_entity_poly.type
_entity_poly.pdbx_seq_one_letter_code
_entity_poly.pdbx_strand_id
1 'polypeptide(L)'
;MNKNLLAGMFLSITTLAFAQDDAAKYAESITPADLKKHLIIIASDSLEGRDTGSPGQKKAAEYVSGFYKQYGLTPAATASDGSKSYLQKYNLYKRSWGEVYVKVGSKKYEFNKDFYLNGLLNVPQESSSEAVLVGYGIDDPSYTDYNNLDVKGKAVVMFEGEPRSADGKYLVSGTSEKTKWSGPVSWQAKARVALDRGATYVFIITEKTGEDLDKEIRQRAVMARRFSAPTLKPVVETPNSVAAFAVSPGIAAQILNTSPNKLLKERASIDKSGKPLSKQMTGNVAVKAERKSETVETENVAAFMEGSDKKDEVLVISAHLDHIGISENGEINNGADDDGSGTVSLLEIAEAFSKAKAEGKGPRRSILFLNVTGEEKGLFGSEYYSENPLLPLKNTIADLNIDMIGRVDQAHANDPKYVYLIGSDKLSSKLHAISEEANKKYINYQLDYTFNDPKDPNRFYYRSDHYNFAKMGVPVIFYFTGVHEDYHKPGDDVEKILFDKQAPIVKLVFHTAWELVNREERIEVDSNKE
;
A
#
# COMPACT_ATOMS: atom_id res chain seq x y z
N MET A 1 29.60 90.82 17.05
CA MET A 1 28.76 89.77 17.67
C MET A 1 27.53 89.55 16.79
N ASN A 2 27.19 88.27 16.61
CA ASN A 2 25.94 87.68 16.10
C ASN A 2 25.66 87.67 14.59
N LYS A 3 26.12 86.56 14.00
CA LYS A 3 25.55 85.83 12.86
C LYS A 3 24.09 85.46 13.15
N ASN A 4 23.22 85.50 12.14
CA ASN A 4 22.02 84.67 12.08
C ASN A 4 21.82 84.18 10.65
N LEU A 5 22.18 82.90 10.44
CA LEU A 5 21.65 82.04 9.40
C LEU A 5 20.19 81.69 9.77
N LEU A 6 19.29 81.65 8.80
CA LEU A 6 18.08 80.83 8.90
C LEU A 6 17.88 80.09 7.58
N ALA A 7 17.91 78.77 7.73
CA ALA A 7 18.06 77.75 6.72
C ALA A 7 16.74 77.41 6.03
N GLY A 8 16.86 76.93 4.78
CA GLY A 8 15.76 76.44 3.97
C GLY A 8 15.12 75.18 4.55
N MET A 9 13.78 75.13 4.44
CA MET A 9 12.96 73.99 4.82
C MET A 9 12.79 73.09 3.59
N PHE A 10 13.60 72.04 3.48
CA PHE A 10 13.39 70.96 2.51
C PHE A 10 12.40 69.96 3.14
N LEU A 11 11.19 69.89 2.60
CA LEU A 11 10.20 68.87 2.96
C LEU A 11 10.59 67.55 2.28
N SER A 12 11.33 66.69 2.98
CA SER A 12 11.55 65.30 2.58
C SER A 12 10.30 64.49 2.89
N ILE A 13 9.49 64.20 1.86
CA ILE A 13 8.42 63.20 1.92
C ILE A 13 9.11 61.83 1.98
N THR A 14 9.29 61.30 3.19
CA THR A 14 9.64 59.89 3.40
C THR A 14 8.40 59.05 3.13
N THR A 15 8.29 58.51 1.92
CA THR A 15 7.42 57.37 1.65
C THR A 15 7.96 56.19 2.43
N LEU A 16 7.36 55.91 3.60
CA LEU A 16 7.48 54.61 4.26
C LEU A 16 6.89 53.57 3.31
N ALA A 17 7.72 52.96 2.49
CA ALA A 17 7.37 51.73 1.81
C ALA A 17 7.21 50.67 2.91
N PHE A 18 5.97 50.44 3.34
CA PHE A 18 5.64 49.22 4.06
C PHE A 18 6.05 48.07 3.13
N ALA A 19 7.09 47.33 3.51
CA ALA A 19 7.39 46.07 2.84
C ALA A 19 6.14 45.18 3.01
N GLN A 20 5.38 45.00 1.93
CA GLN A 20 4.24 44.12 1.91
C GLN A 20 4.77 42.70 2.20
N ASP A 21 4.15 42.00 3.15
CA ASP A 21 4.46 40.60 3.43
C ASP A 21 4.07 39.77 2.19
N ASP A 22 5.06 39.50 1.33
CA ASP A 22 4.86 38.81 0.06
C ASP A 22 4.19 37.44 0.29
N ALA A 23 4.55 36.73 1.37
CA ALA A 23 3.94 35.45 1.72
C ALA A 23 2.44 35.61 2.00
N ALA A 24 2.05 36.59 2.81
CA ALA A 24 0.64 36.88 3.08
C ALA A 24 -0.12 37.24 1.79
N LYS A 25 0.48 38.07 0.93
CA LYS A 25 -0.12 38.49 -0.34
C LYS A 25 -0.47 37.31 -1.24
N TYR A 26 0.46 36.38 -1.46
CA TYR A 26 0.22 35.25 -2.37
C TYR A 26 -0.63 34.15 -1.73
N ALA A 27 -0.57 33.99 -0.41
CA ALA A 27 -1.47 33.08 0.30
C ALA A 27 -2.95 33.45 0.14
N GLU A 28 -3.28 34.74 -0.06
CA GLU A 28 -4.66 35.17 -0.33
C GLU A 28 -5.25 34.67 -1.64
N SER A 29 -4.45 34.12 -2.56
CA SER A 29 -5.03 33.44 -3.73
C SER A 29 -5.63 32.08 -3.42
N ILE A 30 -5.33 31.50 -2.26
CA ILE A 30 -5.85 30.21 -1.83
C ILE A 30 -7.22 30.45 -1.20
N THR A 31 -8.29 30.19 -1.95
CA THR A 31 -9.66 30.48 -1.52
C THR A 31 -10.51 29.22 -1.37
N PRO A 32 -11.50 29.21 -0.45
CA PRO A 32 -12.50 28.14 -0.38
C PRO A 32 -13.21 27.87 -1.72
N ALA A 33 -13.44 28.92 -2.51
CA ALA A 33 -14.12 28.83 -3.80
C ALA A 33 -13.29 28.10 -4.85
N ASP A 34 -11.99 28.39 -4.93
CA ASP A 34 -11.08 27.74 -5.88
C ASP A 34 -10.81 26.29 -5.49
N LEU A 35 -10.59 26.01 -4.20
CA LEU A 35 -10.52 24.63 -3.68
C LEU A 35 -11.76 23.82 -4.07
N LYS A 36 -12.96 24.37 -3.85
CA LYS A 36 -14.22 23.72 -4.23
C LYS A 36 -14.35 23.51 -5.73
N LYS A 37 -13.98 24.50 -6.54
CA LYS A 37 -14.02 24.43 -8.00
C LYS A 37 -13.18 23.26 -8.51
N HIS A 38 -11.98 23.07 -7.97
CA HIS A 38 -11.14 21.95 -8.36
C HIS A 38 -11.67 20.62 -7.81
N LEU A 39 -12.21 20.61 -6.59
CA LEU A 39 -12.65 19.38 -5.94
C LEU A 39 -13.90 18.77 -6.58
N ILE A 40 -14.83 19.60 -7.08
CA ILE A 40 -15.99 19.15 -7.86
C ILE A 40 -15.55 18.31 -9.07
N ILE A 41 -14.39 18.59 -9.66
CA ILE A 41 -13.88 17.83 -10.80
C ILE A 41 -13.18 16.56 -10.31
N ILE A 42 -12.25 16.70 -9.35
CA ILE A 42 -11.45 15.59 -8.83
C ILE A 42 -12.33 14.50 -8.22
N ALA A 43 -13.34 14.86 -7.43
CA ALA A 43 -14.26 13.92 -6.79
C ALA A 43 -15.58 13.73 -7.57
N SER A 44 -15.54 13.81 -8.91
CA SER A 44 -16.72 13.54 -9.74
C SER A 44 -16.83 12.07 -10.15
N ASP A 45 -18.07 11.59 -10.28
CA ASP A 45 -18.40 10.26 -10.84
C ASP A 45 -17.74 10.01 -12.22
N SER A 46 -17.48 11.06 -12.99
CA SER A 46 -16.84 10.97 -14.31
C SER A 46 -15.39 10.45 -14.26
N LEU A 47 -14.79 10.51 -13.07
CA LEU A 47 -13.47 9.98 -12.74
C LEU A 47 -13.55 8.62 -12.02
N GLU A 48 -14.73 8.02 -11.90
CA GLU A 48 -14.92 6.60 -11.52
C GLU A 48 -14.21 6.21 -10.21
N GLY A 49 -14.06 7.16 -9.29
CA GLY A 49 -13.38 6.96 -8.01
C GLY A 49 -11.86 6.76 -8.10
N ARG A 50 -11.26 7.04 -9.26
CA ARG A 50 -9.80 7.14 -9.48
C ARG A 50 -8.99 5.91 -9.00
N ASP A 51 -9.50 4.69 -9.14
CA ASP A 51 -8.74 3.47 -8.76
C ASP A 51 -7.38 3.44 -9.46
N THR A 52 -6.35 2.95 -8.77
CA THR A 52 -4.97 2.93 -9.27
C THR A 52 -4.89 2.28 -10.66
N GLY A 53 -4.45 3.03 -11.68
CA GLY A 53 -4.32 2.55 -13.06
C GLY A 53 -5.62 2.53 -13.88
N SER A 54 -6.77 2.89 -13.28
CA SER A 54 -8.07 2.99 -13.97
C SER A 54 -8.13 4.15 -14.97
N PRO A 55 -9.09 4.14 -15.93
CA PRO A 55 -9.37 5.29 -16.78
C PRO A 55 -9.65 6.58 -15.99
N GLY A 56 -10.33 6.46 -14.85
CA GLY A 56 -10.57 7.54 -13.90
C GLY A 56 -9.30 8.20 -13.38
N GLN A 57 -8.34 7.39 -12.94
CA GLN A 57 -7.01 7.86 -12.51
C GLN A 57 -6.27 8.58 -13.65
N LYS A 58 -6.34 8.06 -14.89
CA LYS A 58 -5.70 8.71 -16.06
C LYS A 58 -6.26 10.10 -16.33
N LYS A 59 -7.58 10.24 -16.28
CA LYS A 59 -8.27 11.53 -16.46
C LYS A 59 -7.89 12.51 -15.35
N ALA A 60 -7.78 12.06 -14.10
CA ALA A 60 -7.32 12.88 -12.99
C ALA A 60 -5.87 13.37 -13.21
N ALA A 61 -4.97 12.48 -13.64
CA ALA A 61 -3.59 12.82 -13.95
C ALA A 61 -3.47 13.83 -15.10
N GLU A 62 -4.31 13.71 -16.13
CA GLU A 62 -4.40 14.67 -17.24
C GLU A 62 -4.87 16.04 -16.75
N TYR A 63 -5.90 16.09 -15.91
CA TYR A 63 -6.41 17.33 -15.33
C TYR A 63 -5.35 18.06 -14.50
N VAL A 64 -4.69 17.35 -13.58
CA VAL A 64 -3.60 17.89 -12.74
C VAL A 64 -2.42 18.36 -13.60
N SER A 65 -1.98 17.55 -14.56
CA SER A 65 -0.89 17.93 -15.49
C SER A 65 -1.25 19.16 -16.32
N GLY A 66 -2.49 19.25 -16.77
CA GLY A 66 -3.04 20.40 -17.52
C GLY A 66 -3.02 21.67 -16.69
N PHE A 67 -3.45 21.58 -15.42
CA PHE A 67 -3.36 22.69 -14.47
C PHE A 67 -1.92 23.18 -14.31
N TYR A 68 -0.99 22.28 -14.00
CA TYR A 68 0.42 22.65 -13.84
C TYR A 68 1.02 23.31 -15.08
N LYS A 69 0.68 22.80 -16.26
CA LYS A 69 1.09 23.40 -17.54
C LYS A 69 0.50 24.80 -17.72
N GLN A 70 -0.76 25.01 -17.37
CA GLN A 70 -1.43 26.32 -17.46
C GLN A 70 -0.73 27.38 -16.60
N TYR A 71 -0.21 26.99 -15.43
CA TYR A 71 0.53 27.88 -14.53
C TYR A 71 2.05 27.95 -14.82
N GLY A 72 2.50 27.39 -15.95
CA GLY A 72 3.88 27.53 -16.41
C GLY A 72 4.90 26.67 -15.65
N LEU A 73 4.45 25.69 -14.86
CA LEU A 73 5.33 24.71 -14.23
C LEU A 73 5.86 23.75 -15.27
N THR A 74 7.10 23.27 -15.09
CA THR A 74 7.75 22.41 -16.07
C THR A 74 7.59 20.92 -15.72
N PRO A 75 7.49 20.02 -16.71
CA PRO A 75 7.52 18.58 -16.46
C PRO A 75 8.85 18.14 -15.84
N ALA A 76 8.79 17.28 -14.81
CA ALA A 76 9.97 16.77 -14.09
C ALA A 76 10.42 15.35 -14.52
N ALA A 77 9.53 14.58 -15.14
CA ALA A 77 9.81 13.21 -15.58
C ALA A 77 10.26 13.15 -17.04
N THR A 78 10.69 11.96 -17.46
CA THR A 78 11.07 11.65 -18.85
C THR A 78 10.18 10.54 -19.39
N ALA A 79 9.56 10.74 -20.54
CA ALA A 79 8.77 9.73 -21.24
C ALA A 79 9.67 8.68 -21.90
N SER A 80 9.07 7.58 -22.36
CA SER A 80 9.79 6.47 -23.00
C SER A 80 10.52 6.86 -24.29
N ASP A 81 10.09 7.93 -24.96
CA ASP A 81 10.74 8.49 -26.16
C ASP A 81 11.85 9.51 -25.83
N GLY A 82 12.14 9.73 -24.55
CA GLY A 82 13.14 10.70 -24.08
C GLY A 82 12.64 12.13 -23.97
N SER A 83 11.38 12.42 -24.31
CA SER A 83 10.78 13.75 -24.13
C SER A 83 10.46 14.04 -22.66
N LYS A 84 10.35 15.32 -22.29
CA LYS A 84 9.93 15.69 -20.94
C LYS A 84 8.44 15.38 -20.74
N SER A 85 8.10 14.86 -19.56
CA SER A 85 6.75 14.43 -19.18
C SER A 85 6.41 14.88 -17.77
N TYR A 86 5.15 15.19 -17.50
CA TYR A 86 4.68 15.33 -16.11
C TYR A 86 4.50 13.95 -15.46
N LEU A 87 4.38 12.89 -16.25
CA LEU A 87 4.03 11.56 -15.78
C LEU A 87 5.29 10.74 -15.51
N GLN A 88 5.51 10.36 -14.25
CA GLN A 88 6.47 9.32 -13.87
C GLN A 88 5.75 7.97 -13.88
N LYS A 89 5.86 7.25 -15.00
CA LYS A 89 5.19 5.96 -15.18
C LYS A 89 5.91 4.84 -14.43
N TYR A 90 5.12 3.92 -13.88
CA TYR A 90 5.59 2.69 -13.26
C TYR A 90 4.51 1.60 -13.29
N ASN A 91 4.89 0.37 -12.97
CA ASN A 91 4.02 -0.80 -13.04
C ASN A 91 3.74 -1.38 -11.66
N LEU A 92 2.48 -1.77 -11.46
CA LEU A 92 2.07 -2.65 -10.37
C LEU A 92 1.79 -4.05 -10.90
N TYR A 93 2.15 -5.05 -10.12
CA TYR A 93 1.97 -6.46 -10.49
C TYR A 93 0.92 -7.10 -9.59
N LYS A 94 -0.28 -7.29 -10.11
CA LYS A 94 -1.38 -7.95 -9.42
C LYS A 94 -1.37 -9.43 -9.76
N ARG A 95 -1.66 -10.25 -8.77
CA ARG A 95 -1.81 -11.70 -8.92
C ARG A 95 -3.17 -12.10 -8.42
N SER A 96 -3.75 -13.10 -9.04
CA SER A 96 -5.02 -13.66 -8.59
C SER A 96 -5.12 -15.12 -8.99
N TRP A 97 -6.09 -15.80 -8.40
CA TRP A 97 -6.48 -17.12 -8.84
C TRP A 97 -7.49 -16.99 -9.98
N GLY A 98 -7.27 -17.73 -11.05
CA GLY A 98 -8.29 -18.04 -12.05
C GLY A 98 -9.17 -19.18 -11.56
N GLU A 99 -9.48 -20.12 -12.44
CA GLU A 99 -10.15 -21.35 -12.00
C GLU A 99 -9.21 -22.25 -11.21
N VAL A 100 -9.64 -22.64 -10.01
CA VAL A 100 -8.94 -23.61 -9.17
C VAL A 100 -9.92 -24.68 -8.69
N TYR A 101 -9.66 -25.93 -9.08
CA TYR A 101 -10.51 -27.05 -8.70
C TYR A 101 -9.77 -28.38 -8.71
N VAL A 102 -10.34 -29.33 -7.97
CA VAL A 102 -9.98 -30.74 -7.97
C VAL A 102 -11.18 -31.50 -8.53
N LYS A 103 -10.96 -32.42 -9.48
CA LYS A 103 -12.01 -33.16 -10.16
C LYS A 103 -11.76 -34.64 -10.09
N VAL A 104 -12.80 -35.40 -9.75
CA VAL A 104 -12.78 -36.86 -9.66
C VAL A 104 -14.00 -37.38 -10.42
N GLY A 105 -13.77 -38.05 -11.55
CA GLY A 105 -14.84 -38.41 -12.48
C GLY A 105 -15.60 -37.16 -12.96
N SER A 106 -16.91 -37.14 -12.77
CA SER A 106 -17.77 -35.99 -13.10
C SER A 106 -17.86 -34.94 -11.98
N LYS A 107 -17.38 -35.24 -10.77
CA LYS A 107 -17.51 -34.36 -9.61
C LYS A 107 -16.37 -33.35 -9.55
N LYS A 108 -16.72 -32.07 -9.43
CA LYS A 108 -15.79 -30.93 -9.27
C LYS A 108 -15.87 -30.42 -7.83
N TYR A 109 -14.72 -30.20 -7.21
CA TYR A 109 -14.54 -29.58 -5.90
C TYR A 109 -13.84 -28.25 -6.10
N GLU A 110 -14.31 -27.21 -5.43
CA GLU A 110 -13.90 -25.82 -5.66
C GLU A 110 -12.97 -25.31 -4.56
N PHE A 111 -11.93 -24.58 -4.96
CA PHE A 111 -11.02 -23.90 -4.05
C PHE A 111 -11.75 -22.85 -3.21
N ASN A 112 -11.35 -22.70 -1.94
CA ASN A 112 -11.98 -21.82 -0.95
C ASN A 112 -13.44 -22.17 -0.60
N LYS A 113 -13.90 -23.36 -1.01
CA LYS A 113 -15.22 -23.90 -0.67
C LYS A 113 -15.12 -25.33 -0.14
N ASP A 114 -14.51 -26.23 -0.92
CA ASP A 114 -14.39 -27.65 -0.56
C ASP A 114 -13.00 -28.01 -0.01
N PHE A 115 -11.98 -27.24 -0.39
CA PHE A 115 -10.59 -27.43 0.03
C PHE A 115 -9.82 -26.10 0.02
N TYR A 116 -8.60 -26.12 0.59
CA TYR A 116 -7.65 -25.01 0.48
C TYR A 116 -6.29 -25.50 -0.01
N LEU A 117 -5.47 -24.58 -0.54
CA LEU A 117 -4.14 -24.86 -1.06
C LEU A 117 -3.08 -24.29 -0.09
N ASN A 118 -2.07 -25.09 0.20
CA ASN A 118 -0.82 -24.64 0.81
C ASN A 118 0.22 -24.41 -0.28
N GLY A 119 0.97 -23.31 -0.18
CA GLY A 119 2.01 -22.97 -1.17
C GLY A 119 1.45 -22.39 -2.47
N LEU A 120 2.29 -22.37 -3.51
CA LEU A 120 1.97 -21.81 -4.82
C LEU A 120 2.09 -22.89 -5.89
N LEU A 121 1.05 -23.02 -6.70
CA LEU A 121 0.96 -23.96 -7.81
C LEU A 121 0.35 -23.23 -9.02
N ASN A 122 0.85 -23.48 -10.22
CA ASN A 122 0.25 -23.00 -11.46
C ASN A 122 0.03 -24.16 -12.44
N VAL A 123 -1.22 -24.55 -12.60
CA VAL A 123 -1.70 -25.58 -13.53
C VAL A 123 -2.85 -24.97 -14.33
N PRO A 124 -2.54 -24.18 -15.37
CA PRO A 124 -3.54 -23.37 -16.08
C PRO A 124 -4.49 -24.20 -16.94
N GLN A 125 -4.13 -25.45 -17.27
CA GLN A 125 -4.98 -26.40 -17.99
C GLN A 125 -5.26 -27.61 -17.10
N GLU A 126 -6.47 -28.18 -17.20
CA GLU A 126 -6.83 -29.39 -16.46
C GLU A 126 -5.84 -30.52 -16.80
N SER A 127 -5.23 -31.08 -15.75
CA SER A 127 -4.23 -32.14 -15.86
C SER A 127 -4.62 -33.32 -14.98
N SER A 128 -4.69 -34.50 -15.59
CA SER A 128 -5.04 -35.74 -14.91
C SER A 128 -3.80 -36.52 -14.46
N SER A 129 -3.90 -37.19 -13.32
CA SER A 129 -2.86 -38.09 -12.82
C SER A 129 -3.50 -39.29 -12.10
N GLU A 130 -2.86 -40.45 -12.21
CA GLU A 130 -3.13 -41.54 -11.28
C GLU A 130 -2.81 -41.06 -9.87
N ALA A 131 -3.65 -41.41 -8.90
CA ALA A 131 -3.45 -41.07 -7.50
C ALA A 131 -3.07 -42.30 -6.69
N VAL A 132 -2.20 -42.14 -5.69
CA VAL A 132 -1.78 -43.23 -4.79
C VAL A 132 -1.72 -42.75 -3.33
N LEU A 133 -2.18 -43.59 -2.40
CA LEU A 133 -2.07 -43.33 -0.97
C LEU A 133 -0.65 -43.67 -0.48
N VAL A 134 0.02 -42.71 0.16
CA VAL A 134 1.41 -42.84 0.65
C VAL A 134 1.50 -42.76 2.18
N GLY A 135 0.50 -43.30 2.89
CA GLY A 135 0.50 -43.28 4.37
C GLY A 135 0.56 -41.85 4.91
N TYR A 136 1.54 -41.54 5.75
CA TYR A 136 1.80 -40.19 6.23
C TYR A 136 2.73 -39.37 5.31
N GLY A 137 3.24 -39.95 4.22
CA GLY A 137 4.16 -39.32 3.28
C GLY A 137 5.53 -39.00 3.90
N ILE A 138 5.93 -39.76 4.92
CA ILE A 138 7.18 -39.54 5.67
C ILE A 138 8.32 -40.34 5.03
N ASP A 139 9.51 -39.74 5.01
CA ASP A 139 10.75 -40.41 4.66
C ASP A 139 11.85 -40.01 5.64
N ASP A 140 12.06 -40.86 6.64
CA ASP A 140 12.98 -40.67 7.75
C ASP A 140 13.77 -41.97 8.01
N PRO A 141 15.03 -41.92 8.48
CA PRO A 141 15.78 -43.13 8.81
C PRO A 141 15.05 -44.11 9.74
N SER A 142 14.19 -43.62 10.64
CA SER A 142 13.41 -44.48 11.56
C SER A 142 12.09 -44.98 10.96
N TYR A 143 11.56 -44.33 9.91
CA TYR A 143 10.26 -44.64 9.32
C TYR A 143 10.13 -44.05 7.91
N THR A 144 9.76 -44.87 6.91
CA THR A 144 9.51 -44.39 5.54
C THR A 144 8.28 -45.03 4.92
N ASP A 145 7.38 -44.20 4.40
CA ASP A 145 6.18 -44.62 3.67
C ASP A 145 6.45 -44.98 2.20
N TYR A 146 7.68 -44.75 1.71
CA TYR A 146 8.02 -44.88 0.28
C TYR A 146 8.72 -46.20 -0.09
N ASN A 147 8.87 -47.11 0.86
CA ASN A 147 9.46 -48.42 0.58
C ASN A 147 8.66 -49.17 -0.49
N ASN A 148 9.33 -49.53 -1.59
CA ASN A 148 8.74 -50.23 -2.75
C ASN A 148 7.52 -49.52 -3.37
N LEU A 149 7.45 -48.19 -3.28
CA LEU A 149 6.35 -47.40 -3.82
C LEU A 149 6.82 -46.43 -4.91
N ASP A 150 6.33 -46.65 -6.14
CA ASP A 150 6.57 -45.73 -7.25
C ASP A 150 5.49 -44.65 -7.29
N VAL A 151 5.93 -43.40 -7.10
CA VAL A 151 5.09 -42.20 -7.13
C VAL A 151 5.38 -41.31 -8.34
N LYS A 152 6.30 -41.73 -9.22
CA LYS A 152 6.73 -40.92 -10.36
C LYS A 152 5.57 -40.69 -11.32
N GLY A 153 5.28 -39.41 -11.61
CA GLY A 153 4.16 -38.99 -12.46
C GLY A 153 2.77 -39.12 -11.82
N LYS A 154 2.69 -39.47 -10.54
CA LYS A 154 1.43 -39.70 -9.82
C LYS A 154 1.10 -38.55 -8.87
N ALA A 155 -0.18 -38.34 -8.64
CA ALA A 155 -0.65 -37.58 -7.49
C ALA A 155 -0.49 -38.44 -6.22
N VAL A 156 0.13 -37.89 -5.19
CA VAL A 156 0.23 -38.56 -3.89
C VAL A 156 -0.84 -38.03 -2.95
N VAL A 157 -1.47 -38.94 -2.21
CA VAL A 157 -2.44 -38.62 -1.16
C VAL A 157 -1.86 -39.12 0.16
N MET A 158 -1.81 -38.26 1.19
CA MET A 158 -1.17 -38.58 2.47
C MET A 158 -1.95 -38.04 3.66
N PHE A 159 -1.84 -38.70 4.80
CA PHE A 159 -2.42 -38.20 6.05
C PHE A 159 -1.60 -37.03 6.62
N GLU A 160 -2.30 -36.05 7.19
CA GLU A 160 -1.69 -35.03 8.05
C GLU A 160 -1.13 -35.67 9.33
N GLY A 161 -0.09 -35.06 9.93
CA GLY A 161 0.50 -35.51 11.19
C GLY A 161 1.55 -36.61 11.01
N GLU A 162 1.80 -37.41 12.03
CA GLU A 162 2.76 -38.51 11.97
C GLU A 162 2.23 -39.67 12.83
N PRO A 163 2.63 -40.92 12.54
CA PRO A 163 2.04 -42.07 13.20
C PRO A 163 2.39 -42.11 14.69
N ARG A 164 1.41 -42.53 15.50
CA ARG A 164 1.55 -42.65 16.96
C ARG A 164 1.29 -44.06 17.44
N SER A 165 2.08 -44.53 18.39
CA SER A 165 1.81 -45.76 19.13
C SER A 165 0.61 -45.60 20.07
N ALA A 166 0.07 -46.72 20.54
CA ALA A 166 -1.09 -46.75 21.44
C ALA A 166 -0.84 -46.04 22.79
N ASP A 167 0.41 -45.91 23.23
CA ASP A 167 0.82 -45.15 24.43
C ASP A 167 1.04 -43.65 24.15
N GLY A 168 0.69 -43.18 22.94
CA GLY A 168 0.69 -41.76 22.57
C GLY A 168 2.02 -41.20 22.10
N LYS A 169 3.08 -42.02 22.00
CA LYS A 169 4.38 -41.58 21.48
C LYS A 169 4.36 -41.53 19.95
N TYR A 170 5.04 -40.54 19.39
CA TYR A 170 5.28 -40.49 17.95
C TYR A 170 6.32 -41.53 17.57
N LEU A 171 6.04 -42.30 16.53
CA LEU A 171 6.92 -43.41 16.15
C LEU A 171 8.26 -42.93 15.60
N VAL A 172 8.27 -41.77 14.93
CA VAL A 172 9.50 -41.22 14.33
C VAL A 172 10.48 -40.75 15.40
N SER A 173 10.00 -40.07 16.46
CA SER A 173 10.84 -39.58 17.57
C SER A 173 11.04 -40.61 18.67
N GLY A 174 10.11 -41.57 18.84
CA GLY A 174 10.05 -42.45 20.00
C GLY A 174 9.61 -41.76 21.29
N THR A 175 9.15 -40.51 21.24
CA THR A 175 8.79 -39.68 22.41
C THR A 175 7.38 -39.08 22.26
N SER A 176 6.92 -38.34 23.27
CA SER A 176 5.69 -37.53 23.18
C SER A 176 5.87 -36.25 22.35
N GLU A 177 7.08 -35.96 21.88
CA GLU A 177 7.41 -34.75 21.14
C GLU A 177 7.24 -34.95 19.63
N LYS A 178 6.61 -33.96 19.00
CA LYS A 178 6.41 -33.89 17.56
C LYS A 178 7.74 -33.78 16.82
N THR A 179 7.83 -34.37 15.64
CA THR A 179 8.97 -34.11 14.74
C THR A 179 8.63 -33.03 13.70
N LYS A 180 9.58 -32.75 12.80
CA LYS A 180 9.34 -31.92 11.60
C LYS A 180 8.17 -32.41 10.73
N TRP A 181 7.78 -33.70 10.86
CA TRP A 181 6.67 -34.31 10.13
C TRP A 181 5.30 -34.01 10.74
N SER A 182 5.25 -33.39 11.92
CA SER A 182 4.02 -33.04 12.63
C SER A 182 4.11 -31.62 13.19
N GLY A 183 3.50 -30.67 12.50
CA GLY A 183 3.55 -29.26 12.88
C GLY A 183 2.97 -28.32 11.83
N PRO A 184 2.86 -27.01 12.11
CA PRO A 184 2.19 -26.05 11.23
C PRO A 184 2.74 -25.98 9.79
N VAL A 185 4.03 -26.30 9.61
CA VAL A 185 4.74 -26.30 8.32
C VAL A 185 5.17 -27.68 7.85
N SER A 186 4.77 -28.75 8.55
CA SER A 186 5.17 -30.14 8.24
C SER A 186 4.79 -30.59 6.83
N TRP A 187 3.71 -30.02 6.28
CA TRP A 187 3.28 -30.24 4.91
C TRP A 187 4.38 -29.94 3.89
N GLN A 188 5.26 -28.96 4.15
CA GLN A 188 6.34 -28.59 3.23
C GLN A 188 7.37 -29.70 3.09
N ALA A 189 7.79 -30.29 4.22
CA ALA A 189 8.74 -31.40 4.24
C ALA A 189 8.16 -32.62 3.51
N LYS A 190 6.89 -32.95 3.78
CA LYS A 190 6.21 -34.08 3.12
C LYS A 190 6.01 -33.86 1.62
N ALA A 191 5.56 -32.66 1.23
CA ALA A 191 5.40 -32.31 -0.17
C ALA A 191 6.74 -32.36 -0.92
N ARG A 192 7.82 -31.87 -0.30
CA ARG A 192 9.18 -31.94 -0.86
C ARG A 192 9.60 -33.37 -1.13
N VAL A 193 9.46 -34.26 -0.14
CA VAL A 193 9.78 -35.70 -0.28
C VAL A 193 9.05 -36.35 -1.46
N ALA A 194 7.77 -36.05 -1.62
CA ALA A 194 6.97 -36.59 -2.72
C ALA A 194 7.40 -36.03 -4.09
N LEU A 195 7.60 -34.71 -4.18
CA LEU A 195 8.00 -34.03 -5.40
C LEU A 195 9.42 -34.45 -5.85
N ASP A 196 10.36 -34.60 -4.91
CA ASP A 196 11.73 -35.07 -5.19
C ASP A 196 11.74 -36.52 -5.73
N ARG A 197 10.69 -37.31 -5.42
CA ARG A 197 10.45 -38.65 -5.97
C ARG A 197 9.67 -38.65 -7.28
N GLY A 198 9.32 -37.48 -7.81
CA GLY A 198 8.65 -37.30 -9.08
C GLY A 198 7.13 -37.31 -9.03
N ALA A 199 6.51 -37.17 -7.85
CA ALA A 199 5.07 -36.95 -7.77
C ALA A 199 4.66 -35.66 -8.52
N THR A 200 3.51 -35.66 -9.18
CA THR A 200 2.96 -34.48 -9.88
C THR A 200 2.18 -33.55 -8.96
N TYR A 201 1.37 -34.11 -8.06
CA TYR A 201 0.53 -33.35 -7.14
C TYR A 201 0.55 -33.95 -5.75
N VAL A 202 0.38 -33.12 -4.72
CA VAL A 202 0.35 -33.55 -3.31
C VAL A 202 -0.99 -33.20 -2.70
N PHE A 203 -1.66 -34.19 -2.14
CA PHE A 203 -2.92 -34.05 -1.40
C PHE A 203 -2.71 -34.46 0.05
N ILE A 204 -2.98 -33.55 0.98
CA ILE A 204 -2.94 -33.80 2.42
C ILE A 204 -4.36 -33.97 2.92
N ILE A 205 -4.63 -35.12 3.53
CA ILE A 205 -5.87 -35.42 4.20
C ILE A 205 -5.83 -34.73 5.56
N THR A 206 -6.55 -33.61 5.69
CA THR A 206 -6.67 -32.87 6.94
C THR A 206 -7.50 -33.64 7.96
N GLU A 207 -7.16 -33.50 9.24
CA GLU A 207 -7.98 -34.05 10.34
C GLU A 207 -9.26 -33.25 10.59
N LYS A 208 -9.26 -31.97 10.22
CA LYS A 208 -10.42 -31.08 10.33
C LYS A 208 -11.55 -31.56 9.42
N THR A 209 -12.77 -31.59 9.96
CA THR A 209 -13.99 -31.97 9.24
C THR A 209 -15.15 -31.06 9.66
N GLY A 210 -16.23 -31.03 8.86
CA GLY A 210 -17.41 -30.22 9.14
C GLY A 210 -17.07 -28.75 9.37
N GLU A 211 -17.65 -28.16 10.42
CA GLU A 211 -17.51 -26.73 10.72
C GLU A 211 -16.06 -26.28 10.96
N ASP A 212 -15.21 -27.15 11.53
CA ASP A 212 -13.79 -26.84 11.75
C ASP A 212 -13.03 -26.68 10.43
N LEU A 213 -13.36 -27.52 9.44
CA LEU A 213 -12.77 -27.39 8.10
C LEU A 213 -13.29 -26.13 7.40
N ASP A 214 -14.60 -25.86 7.47
CA ASP A 214 -15.20 -24.68 6.86
C ASP A 214 -14.60 -23.39 7.45
N LYS A 215 -14.35 -23.37 8.76
CA LYS A 215 -13.68 -22.25 9.45
C LYS A 215 -12.26 -22.05 8.94
N GLU A 216 -11.47 -23.13 8.81
CA GLU A 216 -10.12 -23.04 8.26
C GLU A 216 -10.13 -22.55 6.81
N ILE A 217 -11.03 -23.07 5.97
CA ILE A 217 -11.17 -22.66 4.56
C ILE A 217 -11.47 -21.16 4.49
N ARG A 218 -12.42 -20.64 5.30
CA ARG A 218 -12.72 -19.20 5.35
C ARG A 218 -11.52 -18.37 5.79
N GLN A 219 -10.80 -18.80 6.82
CA GLN A 219 -9.59 -18.11 7.30
C GLN A 219 -8.49 -18.08 6.22
N ARG A 220 -8.27 -19.21 5.53
CA ARG A 220 -7.32 -19.33 4.42
C ARG A 220 -7.72 -18.50 3.22
N ALA A 221 -9.01 -18.42 2.90
CA ALA A 221 -9.52 -17.58 1.82
C ALA A 221 -9.25 -16.08 2.09
N VAL A 222 -9.43 -15.62 3.33
CA VAL A 222 -9.10 -14.24 3.73
C VAL A 222 -7.60 -13.98 3.59
N MET A 223 -6.74 -14.91 4.03
CA MET A 223 -5.29 -14.80 3.84
C MET A 223 -4.90 -14.83 2.36
N ALA A 224 -5.55 -15.67 1.54
CA ALA A 224 -5.31 -15.76 0.11
C ALA A 224 -5.60 -14.43 -0.62
N ARG A 225 -6.58 -13.64 -0.17
CA ARG A 225 -6.85 -12.30 -0.70
C ARG A 225 -5.65 -11.36 -0.52
N ARG A 226 -4.88 -11.48 0.57
CA ARG A 226 -3.66 -10.69 0.78
C ARG A 226 -2.55 -11.03 -0.22
N PHE A 227 -2.47 -12.28 -0.68
CA PHE A 227 -1.53 -12.68 -1.74
C PHE A 227 -1.89 -12.10 -3.11
N SER A 228 -3.10 -11.57 -3.26
CA SER A 228 -3.55 -10.86 -4.45
C SER A 228 -3.27 -9.35 -4.40
N ALA A 229 -2.70 -8.84 -3.31
CA ALA A 229 -2.29 -7.45 -3.21
C ALA A 229 -1.25 -7.14 -4.31
N PRO A 230 -1.34 -5.98 -4.98
CA PRO A 230 -0.35 -5.57 -5.95
C PRO A 230 1.03 -5.38 -5.31
N THR A 231 2.08 -5.48 -6.14
CA THR A 231 3.47 -5.23 -5.73
C THR A 231 4.19 -4.38 -6.76
N LEU A 232 5.19 -3.57 -6.36
CA LEU A 232 6.03 -2.79 -7.29
C LEU A 232 7.00 -3.65 -8.10
N LYS A 233 7.37 -4.83 -7.57
CA LYS A 233 8.28 -5.75 -8.24
C LYS A 233 7.50 -6.97 -8.74
N PRO A 234 7.80 -7.47 -9.94
CA PRO A 234 7.21 -8.71 -10.40
C PRO A 234 7.67 -9.84 -9.47
N VAL A 235 6.74 -10.69 -9.03
CA VAL A 235 7.16 -11.87 -8.27
C VAL A 235 7.53 -12.98 -9.23
N VAL A 236 8.81 -13.33 -9.17
CA VAL A 236 9.35 -14.50 -9.86
C VAL A 236 8.86 -15.74 -9.12
N GLU A 237 8.06 -16.57 -9.80
CA GLU A 237 7.74 -17.90 -9.29
C GLU A 237 9.03 -18.71 -9.22
N THR A 238 9.36 -19.24 -8.04
CA THR A 238 10.55 -20.07 -7.89
C THR A 238 10.23 -21.50 -8.36
N PRO A 239 11.05 -22.12 -9.23
CA PRO A 239 10.84 -23.49 -9.68
C PRO A 239 10.79 -24.53 -8.54
N ASN A 240 11.27 -24.15 -7.35
CA ASN A 240 11.30 -24.96 -6.14
C ASN A 240 10.12 -24.66 -5.18
N SER A 241 9.05 -24.00 -5.61
CA SER A 241 7.87 -23.83 -4.74
C SER A 241 7.15 -25.17 -4.54
N VAL A 242 7.01 -25.61 -3.28
CA VAL A 242 6.13 -26.74 -2.92
C VAL A 242 4.69 -26.28 -2.79
N ALA A 243 3.76 -27.11 -3.24
CA ALA A 243 2.34 -26.91 -3.01
C ALA A 243 1.65 -28.23 -2.62
N ALA A 244 0.59 -28.11 -1.83
CA ALA A 244 -0.23 -29.24 -1.44
C ALA A 244 -1.70 -28.82 -1.28
N PHE A 245 -2.60 -29.65 -1.80
CA PHE A 245 -4.05 -29.51 -1.61
C PHE A 245 -4.43 -30.11 -0.26
N ALA A 246 -4.99 -29.32 0.65
CA ALA A 246 -5.52 -29.82 1.90
C ALA A 246 -7.00 -30.18 1.71
N VAL A 247 -7.31 -31.48 1.71
CA VAL A 247 -8.61 -32.04 1.35
C VAL A 247 -9.22 -32.84 2.49
N SER A 248 -10.55 -32.88 2.57
CA SER A 248 -11.23 -33.71 3.57
C SER A 248 -11.04 -35.22 3.30
N PRO A 249 -11.23 -36.08 4.31
CA PRO A 249 -11.24 -37.54 4.11
C PRO A 249 -12.27 -37.98 3.05
N GLY A 250 -13.37 -37.25 2.89
CA GLY A 250 -14.39 -37.49 1.87
C GLY A 250 -13.86 -37.30 0.45
N ILE A 251 -13.17 -36.18 0.20
CA ILE A 251 -12.57 -35.89 -1.11
C ILE A 251 -11.44 -36.89 -1.40
N ALA A 252 -10.56 -37.13 -0.42
CA ALA A 252 -9.47 -38.10 -0.56
C ALA A 252 -9.96 -39.52 -0.87
N ALA A 253 -11.06 -39.95 -0.24
CA ALA A 253 -11.67 -41.24 -0.53
C ALA A 253 -12.17 -41.35 -1.98
N GLN A 254 -12.74 -40.27 -2.52
CA GLN A 254 -13.14 -40.22 -3.92
C GLN A 254 -11.92 -40.30 -4.85
N ILE A 255 -10.88 -39.51 -4.58
CA ILE A 255 -9.62 -39.54 -5.35
C ILE A 255 -9.04 -40.95 -5.42
N LEU A 256 -9.06 -41.69 -4.31
CA LEU A 256 -8.48 -43.02 -4.15
C LEU A 256 -9.47 -44.17 -4.42
N ASN A 257 -10.64 -43.88 -4.99
CA ASN A 257 -11.68 -44.86 -5.31
C ASN A 257 -12.02 -45.81 -4.12
N THR A 258 -12.22 -45.22 -2.95
CA THR A 258 -12.47 -45.95 -1.68
C THR A 258 -13.55 -45.25 -0.85
N SER A 259 -13.73 -45.65 0.41
CA SER A 259 -14.62 -44.96 1.36
C SER A 259 -13.84 -44.29 2.48
N PRO A 260 -14.36 -43.19 3.08
CA PRO A 260 -13.71 -42.52 4.20
C PRO A 260 -13.42 -43.47 5.36
N ASN A 261 -14.35 -44.38 5.67
CA ASN A 261 -14.18 -45.38 6.71
C ASN A 261 -13.01 -46.36 6.42
N LYS A 262 -12.75 -46.69 5.16
CA LYS A 262 -11.59 -47.51 4.79
C LYS A 262 -10.30 -46.72 4.97
N LEU A 263 -10.24 -45.45 4.54
CA LEU A 263 -9.07 -44.59 4.75
C LEU A 263 -8.72 -44.43 6.24
N LEU A 264 -9.71 -44.15 7.08
CA LEU A 264 -9.49 -44.00 8.52
C LEU A 264 -9.03 -45.30 9.18
N LYS A 265 -9.53 -46.45 8.71
CA LYS A 265 -9.05 -47.76 9.17
C LYS A 265 -7.60 -48.03 8.77
N GLU A 266 -7.20 -47.67 7.55
CA GLU A 266 -5.79 -47.79 7.14
C GLU A 266 -4.89 -46.91 7.99
N ARG A 267 -5.29 -45.65 8.23
CA ARG A 267 -4.55 -44.75 9.12
C ARG A 267 -4.35 -45.36 10.51
N ALA A 268 -5.42 -45.85 11.13
CA ALA A 268 -5.36 -46.49 12.44
C ALA A 268 -4.50 -47.78 12.43
N SER A 269 -4.46 -48.50 11.30
CA SER A 269 -3.60 -49.67 11.11
C SER A 269 -2.12 -49.29 11.09
N ILE A 270 -1.77 -48.19 10.40
CA ILE A 270 -0.41 -47.64 10.39
C ILE A 270 -0.01 -47.23 11.81
N ASP A 271 -0.86 -46.48 12.50
CA ASP A 271 -0.60 -46.02 13.88
C ASP A 271 -0.37 -47.19 14.83
N LYS A 272 -1.23 -48.21 14.77
CA LYS A 272 -1.15 -49.38 15.66
C LYS A 272 0.06 -50.27 15.36
N SER A 273 0.37 -50.49 14.09
CA SER A 273 1.44 -51.42 13.68
C SER A 273 2.82 -50.77 13.65
N GLY A 274 2.86 -49.45 13.52
CA GLY A 274 4.05 -48.68 13.24
C GLY A 274 4.74 -49.01 11.92
N LYS A 275 3.99 -49.59 10.98
CA LYS A 275 4.50 -49.98 9.67
C LYS A 275 3.75 -49.22 8.57
N PRO A 276 4.43 -48.91 7.44
CA PRO A 276 3.79 -48.35 6.26
C PRO A 276 2.64 -49.21 5.73
N LEU A 277 1.87 -48.63 4.80
CA LEU A 277 0.74 -49.30 4.15
C LEU A 277 1.13 -50.68 3.61
N SER A 278 0.35 -51.69 4.02
CA SER A 278 0.51 -53.07 3.54
C SER A 278 -0.19 -53.33 2.20
N LYS A 279 -1.21 -52.52 1.87
CA LYS A 279 -1.95 -52.60 0.61
C LYS A 279 -2.08 -51.22 -0.01
N GLN A 280 -1.75 -51.15 -1.30
CA GLN A 280 -1.87 -49.91 -2.05
C GLN A 280 -3.33 -49.56 -2.35
N MET A 281 -3.65 -48.28 -2.23
CA MET A 281 -4.90 -47.68 -2.68
C MET A 281 -4.58 -46.70 -3.79
N THR A 282 -5.20 -46.89 -4.95
CA THR A 282 -5.00 -46.04 -6.11
C THR A 282 -6.33 -45.54 -6.66
N GLY A 283 -6.27 -44.43 -7.41
CA GLY A 283 -7.41 -43.89 -8.12
C GLY A 283 -6.95 -42.86 -9.14
N ASN A 284 -7.79 -41.87 -9.44
CA ASN A 284 -7.51 -40.85 -10.44
C ASN A 284 -8.01 -39.50 -9.98
N VAL A 285 -7.28 -38.45 -10.34
CA VAL A 285 -7.66 -37.07 -10.06
C VAL A 285 -7.23 -36.18 -11.22
N ALA A 286 -8.04 -35.18 -11.50
CA ALA A 286 -7.68 -34.07 -12.37
C ALA A 286 -7.64 -32.77 -11.56
N VAL A 287 -6.68 -31.91 -11.85
CA VAL A 287 -6.54 -30.62 -11.18
C VAL A 287 -6.43 -29.50 -12.21
N LYS A 288 -7.00 -28.34 -11.86
CA LYS A 288 -6.69 -27.05 -12.47
C LYS A 288 -6.41 -26.08 -11.34
N ALA A 289 -5.35 -25.30 -11.47
CA ALA A 289 -4.95 -24.28 -10.50
C ALA A 289 -4.34 -23.11 -11.27
N GLU A 290 -5.18 -22.36 -11.97
CA GLU A 290 -4.72 -21.27 -12.81
C GLU A 290 -4.30 -20.07 -11.95
N ARG A 291 -3.06 -19.61 -12.14
CA ARG A 291 -2.63 -18.29 -11.63
C ARG A 291 -2.73 -17.26 -12.73
N LYS A 292 -3.37 -16.16 -12.43
CA LYS A 292 -3.42 -14.97 -13.28
C LYS A 292 -2.43 -13.95 -12.75
N SER A 293 -1.70 -13.34 -13.67
CA SER A 293 -0.84 -12.19 -13.39
C SER A 293 -1.26 -11.06 -14.31
N GLU A 294 -1.40 -9.89 -13.74
CA GLU A 294 -1.79 -8.67 -14.42
C GLU A 294 -0.75 -7.60 -14.12
N THR A 295 -0.32 -6.89 -15.16
CA THR A 295 0.50 -5.70 -15.01
C THR A 295 -0.44 -4.50 -15.16
N VAL A 296 -0.51 -3.69 -14.11
CA VAL A 296 -1.30 -2.45 -14.08
C VAL A 296 -0.33 -1.29 -14.27
N GLU A 297 -0.46 -0.58 -15.39
CA GLU A 297 0.34 0.61 -15.66
C GLU A 297 -0.27 1.83 -14.95
N THR A 298 0.55 2.55 -14.20
CA THR A 298 0.13 3.75 -13.47
C THR A 298 1.22 4.82 -13.47
N GLU A 299 0.93 6.01 -12.93
CA GLU A 299 1.87 7.12 -12.94
C GLU A 299 1.67 8.09 -11.78
N ASN A 300 2.77 8.62 -11.26
CA ASN A 300 2.75 9.85 -10.48
C ASN A 300 2.73 11.05 -11.44
N VAL A 301 2.18 12.19 -11.01
CA VAL A 301 2.27 13.48 -11.70
C VAL A 301 3.27 14.37 -10.96
N ALA A 302 4.30 14.84 -11.68
CA ALA A 302 5.42 15.59 -11.14
C ALA A 302 5.66 16.89 -11.94
N ALA A 303 5.44 18.02 -11.29
CA ALA A 303 5.65 19.36 -11.85
C ALA A 303 6.73 20.12 -11.07
N PHE A 304 7.64 20.76 -11.79
CA PHE A 304 8.84 21.38 -11.25
C PHE A 304 8.84 22.90 -11.44
N MET A 305 9.10 23.61 -10.35
CA MET A 305 9.39 25.04 -10.32
C MET A 305 10.85 25.25 -9.94
N GLU A 306 11.69 25.64 -10.91
CA GLU A 306 13.08 25.98 -10.63
C GLU A 306 13.19 27.22 -9.72
N GLY A 307 14.02 27.14 -8.69
CA GLY A 307 14.36 28.27 -7.82
C GLY A 307 15.32 29.27 -8.47
N SER A 308 15.58 30.39 -7.82
CA SER A 308 16.49 31.43 -8.33
C SER A 308 17.97 31.14 -8.06
N ASP A 309 18.42 31.23 -6.80
CA ASP A 309 19.84 31.16 -6.41
C ASP A 309 20.21 29.91 -5.58
N LYS A 310 19.23 29.14 -5.09
CA LYS A 310 19.43 27.86 -4.35
C LYS A 310 18.73 26.69 -5.03
N LYS A 311 18.64 26.74 -6.36
CA LYS A 311 17.80 25.86 -7.19
C LYS A 311 18.12 24.36 -7.12
N ASP A 312 19.32 23.98 -6.68
CA ASP A 312 19.67 22.57 -6.50
C ASP A 312 19.06 21.95 -5.25
N GLU A 313 18.61 22.78 -4.29
CA GLU A 313 17.85 22.35 -3.10
C GLU A 313 16.36 22.34 -3.44
N VAL A 314 15.68 21.24 -3.09
CA VAL A 314 14.30 20.98 -3.55
C VAL A 314 13.38 20.76 -2.36
N LEU A 315 12.30 21.54 -2.27
CA LEU A 315 11.16 21.19 -1.42
C LEU A 315 10.22 20.29 -2.22
N VAL A 316 9.83 19.14 -1.66
CA VAL A 316 8.72 18.34 -2.21
C VAL A 316 7.45 18.72 -1.45
N ILE A 317 6.36 18.94 -2.19
CA ILE A 317 5.02 19.06 -1.62
C ILE A 317 4.18 17.99 -2.33
N SER A 318 3.57 17.09 -1.56
CA SER A 318 2.90 15.91 -2.08
C SER A 318 1.47 15.74 -1.60
N ALA A 319 0.70 15.02 -2.39
CA ALA A 319 -0.62 14.48 -2.07
C ALA A 319 -0.83 13.25 -2.97
N HIS A 320 -1.59 12.23 -2.57
CA HIS A 320 -1.97 11.20 -3.53
C HIS A 320 -3.12 11.68 -4.44
N LEU A 321 -3.33 10.94 -5.54
CA LEU A 321 -4.30 11.25 -6.60
C LEU A 321 -5.34 10.13 -6.84
N ASP A 322 -5.01 8.91 -6.44
CA ASP A 322 -5.91 7.76 -6.55
C ASP A 322 -6.74 7.55 -5.30
N HIS A 323 -7.93 7.01 -5.50
CA HIS A 323 -8.83 6.56 -4.45
C HIS A 323 -9.31 5.12 -4.71
N ILE A 324 -10.34 4.66 -4.01
CA ILE A 324 -10.78 3.27 -3.99
C ILE A 324 -11.39 2.77 -5.32
N GLY A 325 -12.01 3.64 -6.12
CA GLY A 325 -12.73 3.26 -7.34
C GLY A 325 -14.18 2.87 -7.12
N ILE A 326 -14.64 1.88 -7.89
CA ILE A 326 -16.03 1.40 -7.86
C ILE A 326 -16.13 0.15 -6.97
N SER A 327 -17.02 0.20 -5.98
CA SER A 327 -17.34 -0.90 -5.08
C SER A 327 -17.99 -2.09 -5.81
N GLU A 328 -17.97 -3.29 -5.21
CA GLU A 328 -18.54 -4.51 -5.80
C GLU A 328 -20.05 -4.38 -6.13
N ASN A 329 -20.77 -3.52 -5.43
CA ASN A 329 -22.19 -3.22 -5.64
C ASN A 329 -22.44 -2.12 -6.71
N GLY A 330 -21.38 -1.56 -7.31
CA GLY A 330 -21.45 -0.53 -8.35
C GLY A 330 -21.44 0.90 -7.84
N GLU A 331 -21.32 1.14 -6.54
CA GLU A 331 -21.20 2.50 -5.98
C GLU A 331 -19.80 3.07 -6.23
N ILE A 332 -19.71 4.37 -6.53
CA ILE A 332 -18.44 5.05 -6.78
C ILE A 332 -17.94 5.64 -5.46
N ASN A 333 -16.70 5.33 -5.09
CA ASN A 333 -16.01 5.98 -3.98
C ASN A 333 -15.30 7.19 -4.57
N ASN A 334 -15.86 8.39 -4.43
CA ASN A 334 -15.34 9.59 -5.07
C ASN A 334 -14.17 10.22 -4.33
N GLY A 335 -14.04 10.00 -3.02
CA GLY A 335 -12.88 10.44 -2.27
C GLY A 335 -12.69 11.96 -2.26
N ALA A 336 -13.69 12.69 -1.77
CA ALA A 336 -13.63 14.14 -1.70
C ALA A 336 -12.67 14.64 -0.61
N ASP A 337 -12.64 14.01 0.57
CA ASP A 337 -11.66 14.34 1.60
C ASP A 337 -10.39 13.51 1.41
N ASP A 338 -10.58 12.20 1.28
CA ASP A 338 -9.59 11.17 1.01
C ASP A 338 -9.68 10.78 -0.48
N ASP A 339 -8.95 11.40 -1.39
CA ASP A 339 -7.74 12.21 -1.24
C ASP A 339 -7.90 13.62 -1.79
N GLY A 340 -9.08 13.91 -2.33
CA GLY A 340 -9.33 15.06 -3.19
C GLY A 340 -8.97 16.36 -2.51
N SER A 341 -9.20 16.48 -1.20
CA SER A 341 -8.85 17.66 -0.41
C SER A 341 -7.36 17.96 -0.45
N GLY A 342 -6.50 16.94 -0.34
CA GLY A 342 -5.04 17.07 -0.46
C GLY A 342 -4.63 17.44 -1.89
N THR A 343 -5.15 16.73 -2.88
CA THR A 343 -4.86 16.98 -4.30
C THR A 343 -5.15 18.43 -4.70
N VAL A 344 -6.33 18.97 -4.38
CA VAL A 344 -6.68 20.34 -4.80
C VAL A 344 -5.92 21.40 -4.00
N SER A 345 -5.52 21.09 -2.78
CA SER A 345 -4.66 21.96 -1.97
C SER A 345 -3.29 22.13 -2.62
N LEU A 346 -2.74 21.05 -3.18
CA LEU A 346 -1.48 21.09 -3.90
C LEU A 346 -1.56 21.96 -5.17
N LEU A 347 -2.69 21.94 -5.87
CA LEU A 347 -2.94 22.81 -7.04
C LEU A 347 -2.93 24.29 -6.64
N GLU A 348 -3.66 24.66 -5.60
CA GLU A 348 -3.75 26.05 -5.12
C GLU A 348 -2.41 26.59 -4.61
N ILE A 349 -1.63 25.77 -3.90
CA ILE A 349 -0.27 26.13 -3.47
C ILE A 349 0.62 26.37 -4.71
N ALA A 350 0.51 25.52 -5.73
CA ALA A 350 1.28 25.64 -6.96
C ALA A 350 0.92 26.92 -7.74
N GLU A 351 -0.37 27.28 -7.80
CA GLU A 351 -0.84 28.54 -8.36
C GLU A 351 -0.28 29.75 -7.58
N ALA A 352 -0.34 29.73 -6.24
CA ALA A 352 0.17 30.82 -5.41
C ALA A 352 1.67 31.07 -5.63
N PHE A 353 2.49 30.02 -5.66
CA PHE A 353 3.91 30.16 -6.00
C PHE A 353 4.15 30.59 -7.45
N SER A 354 3.30 30.16 -8.39
CA SER A 354 3.43 30.56 -9.79
C SER A 354 3.14 32.05 -9.98
N LYS A 355 2.13 32.58 -9.29
CA LYS A 355 1.86 34.03 -9.21
C LYS A 355 3.04 34.79 -8.61
N ALA A 356 3.60 34.30 -7.51
CA ALA A 356 4.78 34.90 -6.89
C ALA A 356 5.98 34.94 -7.85
N LYS A 357 6.25 33.83 -8.54
CA LYS A 357 7.34 33.73 -9.52
C LYS A 357 7.13 34.67 -10.71
N ALA A 358 5.92 34.77 -11.24
CA ALA A 358 5.60 35.67 -12.34
C ALA A 358 5.84 37.16 -11.99
N GLU A 359 5.70 37.52 -10.71
CA GLU A 359 5.96 38.87 -10.20
C GLU A 359 7.42 39.08 -9.71
N GLY A 360 8.32 38.11 -9.95
CA GLY A 360 9.72 38.19 -9.53
C GLY A 360 9.95 37.95 -8.03
N LYS A 361 8.94 37.42 -7.33
CA LYS A 361 8.94 37.05 -5.90
C LYS A 361 8.90 35.53 -5.69
N GLY A 362 9.36 34.78 -6.68
CA GLY A 362 9.38 33.31 -6.65
C GLY A 362 10.40 32.75 -5.65
N PRO A 363 10.39 31.42 -5.48
CA PRO A 363 11.21 30.75 -4.47
C PRO A 363 12.71 30.79 -4.84
N ARG A 364 13.57 30.81 -3.82
CA ARG A 364 15.04 30.67 -3.99
C ARG A 364 15.46 29.24 -4.25
N ARG A 365 14.86 28.31 -3.50
CA ARG A 365 14.97 26.86 -3.72
C ARG A 365 13.94 26.39 -4.75
N SER A 366 14.19 25.25 -5.37
CA SER A 366 13.21 24.68 -6.28
C SER A 366 12.08 23.97 -5.52
N ILE A 367 10.93 23.86 -6.15
CA ILE A 367 9.78 23.12 -5.62
C ILE A 367 9.40 22.01 -6.61
N LEU A 368 9.22 20.80 -6.11
CA LEU A 368 8.58 19.70 -6.82
C LEU A 368 7.17 19.49 -6.25
N PHE A 369 6.17 19.75 -7.06
CA PHE A 369 4.78 19.38 -6.77
C PHE A 369 4.56 17.96 -7.28
N LEU A 370 4.25 17.05 -6.35
CA LEU A 370 4.20 15.62 -6.63
C LEU A 370 2.84 15.04 -6.22
N ASN A 371 1.98 14.78 -7.20
CA ASN A 371 0.81 13.94 -6.97
C ASN A 371 1.22 12.47 -7.17
N VAL A 372 1.24 11.70 -6.10
CA VAL A 372 1.55 10.27 -6.17
C VAL A 372 0.30 9.45 -6.44
N THR A 373 0.47 8.23 -6.95
CA THR A 373 -0.65 7.32 -7.22
C THR A 373 -0.29 5.95 -6.65
N GLY A 374 -1.25 5.13 -6.24
CA GLY A 374 -1.06 3.84 -5.59
C GLY A 374 -0.97 3.91 -4.06
N GLU A 375 -1.38 5.03 -3.45
CA GLU A 375 -1.40 5.20 -1.99
C GLU A 375 -2.31 4.14 -1.35
N GLU A 376 -3.54 4.06 -1.85
CA GLU A 376 -4.63 3.22 -1.35
C GLU A 376 -4.34 1.71 -1.38
N LYS A 377 -3.35 1.33 -2.20
CA LYS A 377 -2.94 -0.06 -2.36
C LYS A 377 -1.66 -0.40 -1.60
N GLY A 378 -0.99 0.60 -1.01
CA GLY A 378 0.21 0.41 -0.20
C GLY A 378 1.32 1.45 -0.41
N LEU A 379 1.00 2.73 -0.60
CA LEU A 379 1.97 3.82 -0.75
C LEU A 379 2.91 3.67 -1.97
N PHE A 380 2.43 3.03 -3.04
CA PHE A 380 3.33 2.59 -4.11
C PHE A 380 3.92 3.73 -4.93
N GLY A 381 3.19 4.83 -5.11
CA GLY A 381 3.68 5.97 -5.88
C GLY A 381 4.84 6.68 -5.19
N SER A 382 4.71 6.92 -3.88
CA SER A 382 5.78 7.51 -3.08
C SER A 382 6.94 6.55 -2.84
N GLU A 383 6.69 5.24 -2.67
CA GLU A 383 7.75 4.22 -2.60
C GLU A 383 8.52 4.17 -3.92
N TYR A 384 7.82 4.15 -5.06
CA TYR A 384 8.47 4.15 -6.36
C TYR A 384 9.30 5.42 -6.58
N TYR A 385 8.74 6.60 -6.25
CA TYR A 385 9.47 7.86 -6.37
C TYR A 385 10.71 7.87 -5.48
N SER A 386 10.60 7.47 -4.21
CA SER A 386 11.75 7.53 -3.29
C SER A 386 12.85 6.52 -3.65
N GLU A 387 12.50 5.36 -4.23
CA GLU A 387 13.49 4.41 -4.77
C GLU A 387 14.04 4.81 -6.16
N ASN A 388 13.28 5.58 -6.96
CA ASN A 388 13.62 5.97 -8.33
C ASN A 388 13.38 7.49 -8.55
N PRO A 389 14.08 8.36 -7.81
CA PRO A 389 13.68 9.74 -7.71
C PRO A 389 14.03 10.52 -8.98
N LEU A 390 13.10 11.40 -9.41
CA LEU A 390 13.29 12.27 -10.57
C LEU A 390 14.40 13.32 -10.35
N LEU A 391 14.62 13.67 -9.09
CA LEU A 391 15.65 14.59 -8.61
C LEU A 391 16.43 13.88 -7.50
N PRO A 392 17.76 14.06 -7.34
CA PRO A 392 18.51 13.36 -6.31
C PRO A 392 17.93 13.56 -4.90
N LEU A 393 17.49 12.50 -4.21
CA LEU A 393 16.86 12.63 -2.89
C LEU A 393 17.70 13.40 -1.86
N LYS A 394 19.03 13.30 -1.93
CA LYS A 394 19.95 14.06 -1.06
C LYS A 394 19.78 15.59 -1.18
N ASN A 395 19.20 16.06 -2.29
CA ASN A 395 18.91 17.46 -2.54
C ASN A 395 17.54 17.88 -2.01
N THR A 396 16.67 16.92 -1.66
CA THR A 396 15.38 17.20 -1.04
C THR A 396 15.60 17.74 0.37
N ILE A 397 15.06 18.92 0.66
CA ILE A 397 15.20 19.58 1.97
C ILE A 397 14.14 19.12 2.96
N ALA A 398 12.94 18.84 2.46
CA ALA A 398 11.79 18.35 3.20
C ALA A 398 10.73 17.85 2.23
N ASP A 399 9.80 17.07 2.76
CA ASP A 399 8.52 16.71 2.15
C ASP A 399 7.36 17.28 3.00
N LEU A 400 6.46 18.01 2.35
CA LEU A 400 5.21 18.49 2.97
C LEU A 400 4.05 17.74 2.32
N ASN A 401 3.58 16.68 2.99
CA ASN A 401 2.51 15.82 2.51
C ASN A 401 1.15 16.29 3.03
N ILE A 402 0.15 16.32 2.15
CA ILE A 402 -1.21 16.79 2.46
C ILE A 402 -2.20 15.68 2.14
N ASP A 403 -3.00 15.28 3.12
CA ASP A 403 -4.03 14.27 2.95
C ASP A 403 -5.17 14.50 3.93
N MET A 404 -6.42 14.26 3.50
CA MET A 404 -7.64 14.38 4.31
C MET A 404 -7.65 15.60 5.26
N ILE A 405 -7.68 16.81 4.69
CA ILE A 405 -7.68 18.08 5.46
C ILE A 405 -9.01 18.85 5.40
N GLY A 406 -9.97 18.34 4.63
CA GLY A 406 -11.26 18.94 4.34
C GLY A 406 -12.37 18.63 5.35
N ARG A 407 -12.26 17.57 6.17
CA ARG A 407 -13.28 17.23 7.20
C ARG A 407 -12.73 17.30 8.63
N VAL A 408 -13.49 16.78 9.58
CA VAL A 408 -13.15 16.74 11.00
C VAL A 408 -13.34 15.33 11.53
N ASP A 409 -12.47 14.94 12.44
CA ASP A 409 -12.57 13.67 13.13
C ASP A 409 -13.43 13.78 14.39
N GLN A 410 -13.70 12.62 14.99
CA GLN A 410 -14.54 12.54 16.17
C GLN A 410 -13.94 13.28 17.38
N ALA A 411 -12.60 13.29 17.52
CA ALA A 411 -11.92 13.93 18.65
C ALA A 411 -12.09 15.47 18.63
N HIS A 412 -12.24 16.05 17.44
CA HIS A 412 -12.34 17.49 17.23
C HIS A 412 -13.72 17.96 16.73
N ALA A 413 -14.78 17.16 16.91
CA ALA A 413 -16.12 17.47 16.45
C ALA A 413 -16.67 18.84 16.93
N ASN A 414 -16.14 19.39 18.03
CA ASN A 414 -16.56 20.67 18.62
C ASN A 414 -15.65 21.85 18.28
N ASP A 415 -14.45 21.62 17.75
CA ASP A 415 -13.53 22.69 17.33
C ASP A 415 -12.83 22.31 16.02
N PRO A 416 -13.33 22.78 14.85
CA PRO A 416 -12.76 22.45 13.55
C PRO A 416 -11.42 23.15 13.27
N LYS A 417 -10.92 24.03 14.16
CA LYS A 417 -9.70 24.83 13.94
C LYS A 417 -8.44 24.11 14.40
N TYR A 418 -8.17 22.95 13.79
CA TYR A 418 -6.99 22.14 14.09
C TYR A 418 -6.43 21.50 12.82
N VAL A 419 -5.20 21.01 12.95
CA VAL A 419 -4.57 20.10 12.00
C VAL A 419 -3.53 19.26 12.74
N TYR A 420 -3.45 17.97 12.41
CA TYR A 420 -2.37 17.11 12.87
C TYR A 420 -1.11 17.38 12.05
N LEU A 421 0.03 17.55 12.73
CA LEU A 421 1.36 17.71 12.12
C LEU A 421 2.21 16.48 12.37
N ILE A 422 1.93 15.44 11.61
CA ILE A 422 2.53 14.13 11.78
C ILE A 422 3.97 14.12 11.23
N GLY A 423 4.92 13.66 12.03
CA GLY A 423 6.34 13.55 11.65
C GLY A 423 7.17 14.82 11.79
N SER A 424 6.55 15.98 12.06
CA SER A 424 7.19 17.30 11.99
C SER A 424 8.44 17.48 12.86
N ASP A 425 8.53 16.79 14.00
CA ASP A 425 9.63 16.87 14.96
C ASP A 425 10.55 15.63 15.00
N LYS A 426 10.31 14.65 14.11
CA LYS A 426 11.02 13.37 14.09
C LYS A 426 12.47 13.51 13.63
N LEU A 427 12.66 14.17 12.48
CA LEU A 427 13.96 14.25 11.79
C LEU A 427 14.60 15.65 11.86
N SER A 428 13.80 16.72 11.92
CA SER A 428 14.32 18.10 11.93
C SER A 428 13.59 18.95 12.97
N SER A 429 14.32 19.37 14.01
CA SER A 429 13.81 20.31 15.02
C SER A 429 13.45 21.67 14.39
N LYS A 430 14.20 22.06 13.35
CA LYS A 430 13.99 23.32 12.63
C LYS A 430 12.73 23.31 11.79
N LEU A 431 12.40 22.19 11.14
CA LEU A 431 11.16 22.03 10.36
C LEU A 431 9.92 22.23 11.25
N HIS A 432 9.89 21.58 12.41
CA HIS A 432 8.84 21.75 13.40
C HIS A 432 8.65 23.22 13.79
N ALA A 433 9.73 23.89 14.22
CA ALA A 433 9.68 25.29 14.64
C ALA A 433 9.18 26.23 13.53
N ILE A 434 9.61 26.02 12.28
CA ILE A 434 9.13 26.82 11.14
C ILE A 434 7.62 26.70 10.97
N SER A 435 7.07 25.48 11.08
CA SER A 435 5.61 25.28 10.93
C SER A 435 4.84 25.89 12.11
N GLU A 436 5.37 25.83 13.34
CA GLU A 436 4.75 26.49 14.50
C GLU A 436 4.76 28.02 14.38
N GLU A 437 5.87 28.58 13.92
CA GLU A 437 6.02 30.02 13.67
C GLU A 437 5.08 30.50 12.56
N ALA A 438 4.98 29.76 11.46
CA ALA A 438 4.03 30.03 10.38
C ALA A 438 2.58 29.99 10.87
N ASN A 439 2.20 28.97 11.63
CA ASN A 439 0.87 28.88 12.22
C ASN A 439 0.57 30.06 13.15
N LYS A 440 1.47 30.34 14.10
CA LYS A 440 1.31 31.44 15.06
C LYS A 440 1.17 32.80 14.37
N LYS A 441 1.91 33.02 13.28
CA LYS A 441 1.91 34.30 12.56
C LYS A 441 0.66 34.50 11.69
N TYR A 442 0.20 33.46 11.01
CA TYR A 442 -0.77 33.62 9.92
C TYR A 442 -2.14 32.98 10.17
N ILE A 443 -2.21 31.88 10.92
CA ILE A 443 -3.39 30.98 10.91
C ILE A 443 -4.02 30.81 12.30
N ASN A 444 -3.20 30.54 13.31
CA ASN A 444 -3.60 30.34 14.70
C ASN A 444 -4.61 29.18 14.89
N TYR A 445 -4.33 28.04 14.25
CA TYR A 445 -5.03 26.77 14.48
C TYR A 445 -4.33 25.96 15.58
N GLN A 446 -5.05 25.04 16.22
CA GLN A 446 -4.44 24.03 17.08
C GLN A 446 -3.58 23.09 16.24
N LEU A 447 -2.28 23.02 16.55
CA LEU A 447 -1.39 22.01 15.99
C LEU A 447 -1.41 20.79 16.91
N ASP A 448 -1.90 19.67 16.40
CA ASP A 448 -2.01 18.43 17.17
C ASP A 448 -0.89 17.45 16.75
N TYR A 449 -0.19 16.89 17.74
CA TYR A 449 0.95 15.99 17.54
C TYR A 449 0.67 14.58 18.04
N THR A 450 -0.59 14.25 18.36
CA THR A 450 -1.01 12.95 18.94
C THR A 450 -0.44 11.76 18.19
N PHE A 451 -0.48 11.80 16.86
CA PHE A 451 -0.03 10.69 16.00
C PHE A 451 1.50 10.61 15.80
N ASN A 452 2.27 11.48 16.47
CA ASN A 452 3.72 11.30 16.58
C ASN A 452 4.09 10.28 17.65
N ASP A 453 3.20 9.94 18.59
CA ASP A 453 3.51 8.91 19.60
C ASP A 453 3.60 7.52 18.94
N PRO A 454 4.76 6.82 18.99
CA PRO A 454 4.87 5.46 18.45
C PRO A 454 3.95 4.46 19.17
N LYS A 455 3.41 4.78 20.35
CA LYS A 455 2.45 3.95 21.09
C LYS A 455 1.00 4.17 20.66
N ASP A 456 0.71 5.17 19.82
CA ASP A 456 -0.63 5.33 19.25
C ASP A 456 -1.02 4.06 18.47
N PRO A 457 -2.18 3.45 18.75
CA PRO A 457 -2.59 2.19 18.14
C PRO A 457 -2.92 2.32 16.65
N ASN A 458 -3.26 3.52 16.16
CA ASN A 458 -3.60 3.73 14.75
C ASN A 458 -2.37 3.80 13.86
N ARG A 459 -1.22 4.17 14.44
CA ARG A 459 0.10 4.19 13.76
C ARG A 459 0.10 5.07 12.50
N PHE A 460 -0.61 6.20 12.51
CA PHE A 460 -0.78 7.07 11.33
C PHE A 460 0.54 7.63 10.75
N TYR A 461 1.61 7.74 11.54
CA TYR A 461 2.96 8.07 11.04
C TYR A 461 3.46 7.13 9.93
N TYR A 462 2.93 5.90 9.83
CA TYR A 462 3.37 4.89 8.86
C TYR A 462 2.36 4.70 7.71
N ARG A 463 1.32 5.54 7.62
CA ARG A 463 0.10 5.25 6.84
C ARG A 463 -0.21 6.25 5.72
N SER A 464 0.75 7.10 5.33
CA SER A 464 0.60 7.98 4.17
C SER A 464 1.98 8.22 3.54
N ASP A 465 2.01 8.86 2.38
CA ASP A 465 3.15 8.91 1.46
C ASP A 465 4.44 9.54 2.02
N HIS A 466 4.30 10.49 2.95
CA HIS A 466 5.44 11.09 3.67
C HIS A 466 6.39 10.04 4.26
N TYR A 467 5.87 8.88 4.69
CA TYR A 467 6.68 7.85 5.34
C TYR A 467 7.78 7.31 4.41
N ASN A 468 7.52 7.20 3.11
CA ASN A 468 8.52 6.74 2.14
C ASN A 468 9.67 7.74 1.94
N PHE A 469 9.45 9.03 2.24
CA PHE A 469 10.50 10.05 2.31
C PHE A 469 11.25 9.98 3.66
N ALA A 470 10.52 9.87 4.76
CA ALA A 470 11.11 9.78 6.11
C ALA A 470 12.03 8.55 6.25
N LYS A 471 11.64 7.40 5.68
CA LYS A 471 12.46 6.17 5.61
C LYS A 471 13.79 6.39 4.89
N MET A 472 13.85 7.36 3.98
CA MET A 472 15.05 7.74 3.23
C MET A 472 15.82 8.90 3.88
N GLY A 473 15.43 9.32 5.10
CA GLY A 473 16.10 10.36 5.87
C GLY A 473 15.71 11.79 5.46
N VAL A 474 14.64 11.99 4.69
CA VAL A 474 14.12 13.31 4.35
C VAL A 474 13.19 13.79 5.47
N PRO A 475 13.39 15.00 6.05
CA PRO A 475 12.45 15.58 7.01
C PRO A 475 11.04 15.73 6.43
N VAL A 476 10.00 15.44 7.21
CA VAL A 476 8.62 15.45 6.72
C VAL A 476 7.66 16.18 7.64
N ILE A 477 6.61 16.78 7.06
CA ILE A 477 5.37 17.08 7.77
C ILE A 477 4.24 16.45 6.98
N PHE A 478 3.41 15.67 7.66
CA PHE A 478 2.14 15.20 7.13
C PHE A 478 0.99 15.98 7.80
N TYR A 479 0.29 16.79 7.01
CA TYR A 479 -0.89 17.55 7.39
C TYR A 479 -2.14 16.69 7.20
N PHE A 480 -2.84 16.42 8.30
CA PHE A 480 -3.96 15.50 8.37
C PHE A 480 -5.03 15.99 9.33
N THR A 481 -6.30 15.66 9.13
CA THR A 481 -7.36 16.05 10.08
C THR A 481 -8.13 14.88 10.68
N GLY A 482 -7.60 13.66 10.54
CA GLY A 482 -8.20 12.47 11.12
C GLY A 482 -9.22 11.81 10.18
N VAL A 483 -9.72 10.65 10.58
CA VAL A 483 -10.69 9.88 9.79
C VAL A 483 -12.13 10.23 10.19
N HIS A 484 -13.05 10.07 9.25
CA HIS A 484 -14.49 10.29 9.44
C HIS A 484 -15.32 9.06 9.02
N GLU A 485 -16.64 9.11 9.25
CA GLU A 485 -17.55 7.98 9.04
C GLU A 485 -17.62 7.48 7.59
N ASP A 486 -17.31 8.36 6.63
CA ASP A 486 -17.29 8.09 5.19
C ASP A 486 -15.91 7.70 4.63
N TYR A 487 -14.88 7.56 5.47
CA TYR A 487 -13.54 7.15 5.04
C TYR A 487 -13.58 5.82 4.26
N HIS A 488 -13.00 5.80 3.05
CA HIS A 488 -13.04 4.71 2.06
C HIS A 488 -14.45 4.28 1.64
N LYS A 489 -15.42 5.19 1.58
CA LYS A 489 -16.82 4.87 1.24
C LYS A 489 -17.40 5.83 0.21
N PRO A 490 -18.49 5.42 -0.49
CA PRO A 490 -19.15 6.26 -1.48
C PRO A 490 -19.68 7.60 -0.97
N GLY A 491 -19.89 7.73 0.35
CA GLY A 491 -20.38 8.96 0.97
C GLY A 491 -19.31 10.03 1.20
N ASP A 492 -18.05 9.82 0.80
CA ASP A 492 -17.03 10.86 0.90
C ASP A 492 -17.16 11.88 -0.25
N ASP A 493 -18.15 12.76 -0.07
CA ASP A 493 -18.64 13.69 -1.10
C ASP A 493 -18.26 15.15 -0.83
N VAL A 494 -18.17 15.92 -1.92
CA VAL A 494 -17.74 17.33 -1.93
C VAL A 494 -18.61 18.23 -1.04
N GLU A 495 -19.91 17.91 -0.91
CA GLU A 495 -20.86 18.65 -0.09
C GLU A 495 -20.54 18.58 1.40
N LYS A 496 -19.75 17.60 1.85
CA LYS A 496 -19.36 17.41 3.25
C LYS A 496 -18.04 18.08 3.60
N ILE A 497 -17.35 18.67 2.61
CA ILE A 497 -16.06 19.32 2.79
C ILE A 497 -16.24 20.71 3.40
N LEU A 498 -15.48 20.96 4.46
CA LEU A 498 -15.44 22.22 5.19
C LEU A 498 -14.37 23.15 4.58
N PHE A 499 -14.65 23.72 3.41
CA PHE A 499 -13.66 24.54 2.68
C PHE A 499 -13.13 25.75 3.48
N ASP A 500 -13.96 26.34 4.35
CA ASP A 500 -13.54 27.45 5.22
C ASP A 500 -12.56 27.01 6.34
N LYS A 501 -12.53 25.71 6.65
CA LYS A 501 -11.50 25.07 7.50
C LYS A 501 -10.29 24.66 6.67
N GLN A 502 -10.52 24.09 5.49
CA GLN A 502 -9.46 23.61 4.60
C GLN A 502 -8.53 24.75 4.18
N ALA A 503 -9.06 25.89 3.71
CA ALA A 503 -8.26 26.98 3.17
C ALA A 503 -7.19 27.52 4.15
N PRO A 504 -7.49 27.77 5.45
CA PRO A 504 -6.46 28.11 6.43
C PRO A 504 -5.36 27.06 6.60
N ILE A 505 -5.68 25.76 6.51
CA ILE A 505 -4.67 24.68 6.55
C ILE A 505 -3.79 24.75 5.30
N VAL A 506 -4.37 24.93 4.10
CA VAL A 506 -3.59 25.08 2.86
C VAL A 506 -2.68 26.31 2.91
N LYS A 507 -3.17 27.42 3.47
CA LYS A 507 -2.36 28.62 3.74
C LYS A 507 -1.22 28.33 4.74
N LEU A 508 -1.44 27.50 5.78
CA LEU A 508 -0.37 27.05 6.68
C LEU A 508 0.72 26.28 5.93
N VAL A 509 0.34 25.33 5.07
CA VAL A 509 1.31 24.58 4.25
C VAL A 509 2.08 25.53 3.33
N PHE A 510 1.38 26.46 2.67
CA PHE A 510 2.01 27.49 1.84
C PHE A 510 3.01 28.36 2.63
N HIS A 511 2.65 28.85 3.82
CA HIS A 511 3.54 29.68 4.63
C HIS A 511 4.76 28.90 5.14
N THR A 512 4.57 27.64 5.53
CA THR A 512 5.67 26.75 5.91
C THR A 512 6.60 26.52 4.73
N ALA A 513 6.05 26.22 3.55
CA ALA A 513 6.80 26.08 2.31
C ALA A 513 7.54 27.37 1.94
N TRP A 514 6.89 28.53 2.05
CA TRP A 514 7.46 29.84 1.74
C TRP A 514 8.72 30.12 2.56
N GLU A 515 8.66 29.87 3.86
CA GLU A 515 9.83 30.01 4.74
C GLU A 515 10.94 29.02 4.35
N LEU A 516 10.62 27.75 4.11
CA LEU A 516 11.59 26.73 3.70
C LEU A 516 12.32 27.07 2.39
N VAL A 517 11.60 27.59 1.40
CA VAL A 517 12.16 27.84 0.07
C VAL A 517 12.90 29.18 -0.06
N ASN A 518 12.67 30.12 0.86
CA ASN A 518 13.25 31.48 0.80
C ASN A 518 14.29 31.78 1.89
N ARG A 519 14.31 31.01 3.00
CA ARG A 519 15.32 31.18 4.07
C ARG A 519 16.74 31.00 3.55
N GLU A 520 17.72 31.60 4.22
CA GLU A 520 19.13 31.44 3.84
C GLU A 520 19.61 30.00 4.06
N GLU A 521 19.49 29.51 5.29
CA GLU A 521 20.02 28.19 5.66
C GLU A 521 19.05 27.06 5.31
N ARG A 522 19.60 25.99 4.71
CA ARG A 522 18.90 24.71 4.54
C ARG A 522 18.61 24.12 5.92
N ILE A 523 17.44 23.49 6.09
CA ILE A 523 17.15 22.72 7.31
C ILE A 523 17.95 21.42 7.35
N GLU A 524 18.30 20.96 8.55
CA GLU A 524 19.14 19.78 8.75
C GLU A 524 18.37 18.64 9.42
N VAL A 525 18.88 17.42 9.25
CA VAL A 525 18.46 16.25 10.03
C VAL A 525 19.24 16.26 11.34
N ASP A 526 18.62 16.76 12.40
CA ASP A 526 19.22 16.98 13.72
C ASP A 526 18.42 16.33 14.86
N SER A 527 17.33 15.62 14.52
CA SER A 527 16.46 14.93 15.46
C SER A 527 16.41 13.43 15.13
N ASN A 528 16.19 12.62 16.16
CA ASN A 528 16.07 11.17 16.08
C ASN A 528 14.93 10.64 16.96
N LYS A 529 13.87 11.45 17.17
CA LYS A 529 12.72 11.05 17.98
C LYS A 529 12.04 9.84 17.35
N GLU A 530 11.85 8.79 18.15
CA GLU A 530 11.11 7.57 17.76
C GLU A 530 9.65 7.85 17.47
#